data_AF-A0A7S1D4S6-F1
#
_entry.id   AF-A0A7S1D4S6-F1
#
_cell.length_a   1.000
_cell.length_b   1.000
_cell.length_c   1.000
_cell.angle_alpha   90.00
_cell.angle_beta   90.00
_cell.angle_gamma   90.00
#
_symmetry.space_group_name_H-M   'P 1'
#
loop_
_entity.id
_entity.type
_entity.pdbx_description
1 polymer ?
#
loop_
_entity_poly.entity_id
_entity_poly.type
_entity_poly.pdbx_seq_one_letter_code
_entity_poly.pdbx_strand_id
1 'polypeptide(L)'
;FYNIYLPTQDKWTHGPQSLRGALDAILDQLMQVRESSVLKSTVIRYGLIGHDAPHEDICPPPFRCQRLTHQSEGWEDITMRYAQQYCMDNPDHTIVYMHNKGSFNNNNNNVRIRRITTKAAVSDQCLTISQQPQQGCNVCASQLQQSPFFHYP
;
A
#
# COMPACT_ATOMS: atom_id res chain seq x y z
N PHE A 1 -1.56 4.05 -5.09
CA PHE A 1 -0.87 2.85 -5.60
C PHE A 1 -0.68 1.89 -4.45
N TYR A 2 -1.03 0.62 -4.65
CA TYR A 2 -1.01 -0.39 -3.60
C TYR A 2 -0.28 -1.64 -4.08
N ASN A 3 0.87 -1.94 -3.49
CA ASN A 3 1.61 -3.17 -3.73
C ASN A 3 1.09 -4.27 -2.79
N ILE A 4 0.43 -5.27 -3.35
CA ILE A 4 -0.23 -6.33 -2.60
C ILE A 4 0.55 -7.63 -2.75
N TYR A 5 0.94 -8.21 -1.63
CA TYR A 5 1.46 -9.58 -1.56
C TYR A 5 0.41 -10.51 -0.95
N LEU A 6 0.07 -11.58 -1.65
CA LEU A 6 -0.71 -12.70 -1.12
C LEU A 6 0.17 -13.95 -1.08
N PRO A 7 0.30 -14.63 0.07
CA PRO A 7 1.12 -15.83 0.15
C PRO A 7 0.62 -16.91 -0.82
N THR A 8 1.55 -17.57 -1.51
CA THR A 8 1.29 -18.74 -2.35
C THR A 8 0.93 -19.96 -1.49
N GLN A 9 0.24 -20.95 -2.07
CA GLN A 9 -0.31 -22.11 -1.35
C GLN A 9 0.75 -22.89 -0.55
N ASP A 10 1.94 -23.05 -1.12
CA ASP A 10 3.11 -23.68 -0.50
C ASP A 10 3.61 -22.94 0.76
N LYS A 11 3.24 -21.67 0.90
CA LYS A 11 3.59 -20.80 2.04
C LYS A 11 2.42 -20.59 3.00
N TRP A 12 1.27 -21.23 2.77
CA TRP A 12 0.14 -21.14 3.69
C TRP A 12 0.44 -21.90 4.97
N THR A 13 0.52 -21.19 6.09
CA THR A 13 0.49 -21.80 7.41
C THR A 13 -0.89 -21.59 8.04
N HIS A 14 -1.25 -22.42 9.03
CA HIS A 14 -2.48 -22.21 9.79
C HIS A 14 -2.36 -20.92 10.62
N GLY A 15 -3.35 -20.03 10.53
CA GLY A 15 -3.45 -18.83 11.37
C GLY A 15 -3.19 -17.49 10.64
N PRO A 16 -2.62 -16.47 11.32
CA PRO A 16 -2.52 -15.10 10.80
C PRO A 16 -1.66 -14.94 9.54
N GLN A 17 -0.78 -15.90 9.27
CA GLN A 17 0.13 -15.97 8.11
C GLN A 17 -0.54 -16.63 6.88
N SER A 18 -1.85 -16.87 6.95
CA SER A 18 -2.66 -17.42 5.87
C SER A 18 -3.06 -16.35 4.85
N LEU A 19 -3.54 -16.81 3.69
CA LEU A 19 -4.24 -15.98 2.70
C LEU A 19 -5.28 -15.06 3.36
N ARG A 20 -6.06 -15.60 4.32
CA ARG A 20 -7.10 -14.84 5.02
C ARG A 20 -6.52 -13.66 5.80
N GLY A 21 -5.41 -13.85 6.50
CA GLY A 21 -4.76 -12.76 7.24
C GLY A 21 -4.23 -11.66 6.32
N ALA A 22 -3.79 -12.01 5.11
CA ALA A 22 -3.40 -11.04 4.11
C ALA A 22 -4.59 -10.26 3.53
N LEU A 23 -5.72 -10.92 3.29
CA LEU A 23 -6.97 -10.27 2.87
C LEU A 23 -7.54 -9.35 3.96
N ASP A 24 -7.52 -9.78 5.22
CA ASP A 24 -7.96 -8.94 6.35
C ASP A 24 -7.04 -7.71 6.51
N ALA A 25 -5.73 -7.86 6.28
CA ALA A 25 -4.79 -6.75 6.27
C ALA A 25 -5.08 -5.75 5.14
N ILE A 26 -5.44 -6.25 3.96
CA ILE A 26 -5.84 -5.41 2.82
C ILE A 26 -7.09 -4.61 3.17
N LEU A 27 -8.13 -5.29 3.67
CA LEU A 27 -9.38 -4.63 4.05
C LEU A 27 -9.17 -3.56 5.13
N ASP A 28 -8.35 -3.83 6.16
CA ASP A 28 -8.02 -2.86 7.21
C ASP A 28 -7.33 -1.61 6.65
N GLN A 29 -6.45 -1.75 5.66
CA GLN A 29 -5.82 -0.60 5.00
C GLN A 29 -6.78 0.15 4.08
N LEU A 30 -7.62 -0.56 3.32
CA LEU A 30 -8.65 0.07 2.48
C LEU A 30 -9.65 0.88 3.31
N MET A 31 -10.04 0.37 4.47
CA MET A 31 -10.90 1.11 5.40
C MET A 31 -10.25 2.42 5.88
N GLN A 32 -8.95 2.42 6.15
CA GLN A 32 -8.22 3.66 6.49
C GLN A 32 -8.19 4.66 5.32
N VAL A 33 -8.06 4.19 4.08
CA VAL A 33 -8.18 5.05 2.89
C VAL A 33 -9.57 5.67 2.78
N ARG A 34 -10.62 4.90 3.11
CA ARG A 34 -12.01 5.40 3.10
C ARG A 34 -12.28 6.46 4.15
N GLU A 35 -11.59 6.39 5.29
CA GLU A 35 -11.67 7.37 6.37
C GLU A 35 -10.93 8.68 6.02
N SER A 36 -10.03 8.66 5.03
CA SER A 36 -9.32 9.86 4.59
C SER A 36 -10.26 10.89 3.97
N SER A 37 -10.14 12.16 4.40
CA SER A 37 -10.95 13.25 3.86
C SER A 37 -10.71 13.49 2.36
N VAL A 38 -9.48 13.23 1.91
CA VAL A 38 -8.99 13.46 0.54
C VAL A 38 -9.12 12.22 -0.33
N LEU A 39 -8.79 11.03 0.19
CA LEU A 39 -8.67 9.81 -0.62
C LEU A 39 -9.92 8.93 -0.66
N LYS A 40 -10.97 9.22 0.13
CA LYS A 40 -12.18 8.39 0.24
C LYS A 40 -12.86 8.00 -1.08
N SER A 41 -12.65 8.80 -2.13
CA SER A 41 -13.22 8.55 -3.46
C SER A 41 -12.15 8.30 -4.52
N THR A 42 -10.89 8.07 -4.16
CA THR A 42 -9.83 7.83 -5.16
C THR A 42 -9.95 6.45 -5.80
N VAL A 43 -9.38 6.28 -6.99
CA VAL A 43 -9.22 4.96 -7.62
C VAL A 43 -7.94 4.32 -7.09
N ILE A 44 -8.06 3.18 -6.42
CA ILE A 44 -6.95 2.43 -5.85
C ILE A 44 -6.35 1.53 -6.93
N ARG A 45 -5.24 1.99 -7.51
CA ARG A 45 -4.47 1.19 -8.47
C ARG A 45 -3.53 0.24 -7.73
N TYR A 46 -3.60 -1.05 -8.02
CA TYR A 46 -2.83 -2.05 -7.28
C TYR A 46 -2.10 -3.05 -8.19
N GLY A 47 -0.90 -3.45 -7.75
CA GLY A 47 -0.19 -4.62 -8.29
C GLY A 47 -0.35 -5.79 -7.32
N LEU A 48 -0.50 -7.00 -7.85
CA LEU A 48 -0.64 -8.23 -7.07
C LEU A 48 0.57 -9.14 -7.29
N ILE A 49 1.19 -9.58 -6.19
CA ILE A 49 2.31 -10.52 -6.18
C ILE A 49 1.91 -11.76 -5.36
N GLY A 50 2.21 -12.95 -5.88
CA GLY A 50 1.93 -14.22 -5.23
C GLY A 50 0.62 -14.85 -5.70
N HIS A 51 -0.21 -15.30 -4.75
CA HIS A 51 -1.47 -15.96 -5.07
C HIS A 51 -2.43 -15.06 -5.85
N ASP A 52 -2.96 -15.56 -6.97
CA ASP A 52 -4.00 -14.87 -7.72
C ASP A 52 -5.35 -15.04 -7.04
N ALA A 53 -5.82 -13.99 -6.38
CA ALA A 53 -7.14 -13.94 -5.79
C ALA A 53 -8.11 -13.18 -6.72
N PRO A 54 -9.42 -13.50 -6.69
CA PRO A 54 -10.46 -12.70 -7.33
C PRO A 54 -10.35 -11.20 -7.00
N HIS A 55 -10.75 -10.34 -7.95
CA HIS A 55 -10.68 -8.90 -7.76
C HIS A 55 -11.53 -8.44 -6.56
N GLU A 56 -12.68 -9.07 -6.38
CA GLU A 56 -13.68 -8.77 -5.37
C GLU A 56 -13.18 -9.09 -3.95
N ASP A 57 -12.30 -10.07 -3.80
CA ASP A 57 -11.67 -10.41 -2.53
C ASP A 57 -10.62 -9.37 -2.11
N ILE A 58 -9.94 -8.78 -3.10
CA ILE A 58 -8.91 -7.75 -2.88
C ILE A 58 -9.53 -6.37 -2.73
N CYS A 59 -10.52 -6.06 -3.57
CA CYS A 59 -11.20 -4.78 -3.64
C CYS A 59 -12.72 -4.98 -3.64
N PRO A 60 -13.30 -5.26 -2.47
CA PRO A 60 -14.75 -5.39 -2.36
C PRO A 60 -15.46 -4.03 -2.53
N PRO A 61 -16.75 -4.00 -2.89
CA PRO A 61 -17.54 -2.77 -2.82
C PRO A 61 -17.51 -2.17 -1.39
N PRO A 62 -17.51 -0.82 -1.25
CA PRO A 62 -17.69 0.20 -2.29
C PRO A 62 -16.36 0.75 -2.84
N PHE A 63 -15.24 0.05 -2.67
CA PHE A 63 -13.94 0.54 -3.13
C PHE A 63 -13.88 0.54 -4.66
N ARG A 64 -13.24 1.56 -5.24
CA ARG A 64 -12.96 1.64 -6.68
C ARG A 64 -11.51 1.27 -6.90
N CYS A 65 -11.22 0.08 -7.42
CA CYS A 65 -9.86 -0.34 -7.68
C CYS A 65 -9.62 -0.70 -9.15
N GLN A 66 -8.36 -0.62 -9.55
CA GLN A 66 -7.88 -1.06 -10.85
C GLN A 66 -6.67 -1.95 -10.63
N ARG A 67 -6.76 -3.22 -11.04
CA ARG A 67 -5.60 -4.12 -11.09
C ARG A 67 -4.68 -3.66 -12.22
N LEU A 68 -3.43 -3.35 -11.90
CA LEU A 68 -2.41 -2.97 -12.88
C LEU A 68 -1.71 -4.19 -13.46
N THR A 69 -1.39 -5.15 -12.60
CA THR A 69 -0.62 -6.35 -12.94
C THR A 69 -0.85 -7.43 -11.89
N HIS A 70 -0.63 -8.68 -12.29
CA HIS A 70 -0.43 -9.82 -11.40
C HIS A 70 0.85 -10.54 -11.79
N GLN A 71 1.64 -10.95 -10.81
CA GLN A 71 2.82 -11.80 -10.98
C GLN A 71 2.82 -12.86 -9.89
N SER A 72 3.19 -14.10 -10.22
CA SER A 72 3.34 -15.16 -9.21
C SER A 72 4.52 -14.89 -8.26
N GLU A 73 5.54 -14.19 -8.75
CA GLU A 73 6.74 -13.80 -8.01
C GLU A 73 7.18 -12.39 -8.43
N GLY A 74 7.89 -11.69 -7.55
CA GLY A 74 8.41 -10.35 -7.86
C GLY A 74 8.61 -9.49 -6.63
N TRP A 75 9.02 -8.26 -6.88
CA TRP A 75 9.27 -7.26 -5.85
C TRP A 75 8.40 -6.03 -6.05
N GLU A 76 8.51 -5.11 -5.09
CA GLU A 76 7.74 -3.87 -5.08
C GLU A 76 8.04 -2.93 -6.26
N ASP A 77 9.18 -3.13 -6.92
CA ASP A 77 9.68 -2.36 -8.07
C ASP A 77 8.68 -2.34 -9.23
N ILE A 78 7.94 -3.45 -9.43
CA ILE A 78 6.90 -3.54 -10.47
C ILE A 78 5.80 -2.50 -10.21
N THR A 79 5.20 -2.49 -9.02
CA THR A 79 4.15 -1.51 -8.67
C THR A 79 4.71 -0.10 -8.64
N MET A 80 5.95 0.08 -8.16
CA MET A 80 6.62 1.38 -8.13
C MET A 80 6.86 1.94 -9.54
N ARG A 81 7.18 1.11 -10.53
CA ARG A 81 7.33 1.55 -11.92
C ARG A 81 6.04 2.16 -12.48
N TYR A 82 4.88 1.56 -12.21
CA TYR A 82 3.60 2.15 -12.59
C TYR A 82 3.30 3.45 -11.85
N ALA A 83 3.64 3.52 -10.55
CA ALA A 83 3.47 4.74 -9.77
C ALA A 83 4.36 5.88 -10.29
N GLN A 84 5.61 5.58 -10.62
CA GLN A 84 6.55 6.52 -11.21
C GLN A 84 6.05 7.03 -12.56
N GLN A 85 5.63 6.12 -13.46
CA GLN A 85 5.08 6.49 -14.76
C GLN A 85 3.87 7.42 -14.60
N TYR A 86 2.93 7.08 -13.73
CA TYR A 86 1.77 7.95 -13.46
C TYR A 86 2.18 9.34 -12.94
N CYS A 87 3.18 9.40 -12.07
CA CYS A 87 3.68 10.67 -11.55
C CYS A 87 4.31 11.53 -12.66
N MET A 88 5.09 10.93 -13.56
CA MET A 88 5.66 11.63 -14.72
C MET A 88 4.59 12.15 -15.68
N ASP A 89 3.53 11.37 -15.89
CA ASP A 89 2.43 11.74 -16.78
C ASP A 89 1.45 12.73 -16.14
N ASN A 90 1.47 12.87 -14.81
CA ASN A 90 0.53 13.70 -14.05
C ASN A 90 1.29 14.52 -12.97
N PRO A 91 2.05 15.55 -13.36
CA PRO A 91 2.93 16.28 -12.45
C PRO A 91 2.19 17.00 -11.31
N ASP A 92 0.91 17.34 -11.51
CA ASP A 92 0.08 18.03 -10.50
C ASP A 92 -0.64 17.07 -9.55
N HIS A 93 -0.50 15.75 -9.75
CA HIS A 93 -1.14 14.75 -8.89
C HIS A 93 -0.25 14.34 -7.73
N THR A 94 -0.83 14.37 -6.52
CA THR A 94 -0.24 13.68 -5.35
C THR A 94 -0.52 12.19 -5.43
N ILE A 95 0.52 11.37 -5.32
CA ILE A 95 0.38 9.91 -5.23
C ILE A 95 0.68 9.41 -3.82
N VAL A 96 -0.07 8.41 -3.39
CA VAL A 96 0.22 7.64 -2.18
C VAL A 96 0.61 6.23 -2.59
N TYR A 97 1.73 5.76 -2.06
CA TYR A 97 2.19 4.38 -2.22
C TYR A 97 2.03 3.64 -0.88
N MET A 98 1.42 2.46 -0.94
CA MET A 98 1.21 1.59 0.22
C MET A 98 1.55 0.15 -0.13
N HIS A 99 1.84 -0.65 0.88
CA HIS A 99 1.97 -2.10 0.77
C HIS A 99 1.31 -2.81 1.97
N ASN A 100 0.95 -4.08 1.82
CA ASN A 100 0.43 -4.89 2.92
C ASN A 100 1.52 -5.65 3.69
N LYS A 101 2.80 -5.28 3.53
CA LYS A 101 3.96 -5.92 4.17
C LYS A 101 3.74 -6.19 5.66
N GLY A 102 4.27 -7.33 6.11
CA GLY A 102 3.99 -7.86 7.45
C GLY A 102 2.66 -8.62 7.54
N SER A 103 1.85 -8.66 6.48
CA SER A 103 0.69 -9.56 6.36
C SER A 103 1.07 -11.03 6.32
N PHE A 104 2.22 -11.38 5.73
CA PHE A 104 2.72 -12.74 5.72
C PHE A 104 3.20 -13.22 7.09
N ASN A 105 3.72 -12.32 7.92
CA ASN A 105 4.16 -12.59 9.30
C ASN A 105 3.22 -11.91 10.29
N ASN A 106 1.91 -12.06 10.11
CA ASN A 106 0.93 -11.25 10.82
C ASN A 106 0.98 -11.51 12.34
N ASN A 107 1.30 -10.47 13.09
CA ASN A 107 1.35 -10.45 14.55
C ASN A 107 0.95 -9.05 15.03
N ASN A 108 0.72 -8.88 16.34
CA ASN A 108 0.25 -7.60 16.89
C ASN A 108 1.15 -6.41 16.55
N ASN A 109 2.47 -6.62 16.48
CA ASN A 109 3.42 -5.57 16.13
C ASN A 109 3.29 -5.17 14.65
N ASN A 110 3.21 -6.15 13.75
CA ASN A 110 3.04 -5.90 12.32
C ASN A 110 1.69 -5.27 12.00
N VAL A 111 0.61 -5.67 12.68
CA VAL A 111 -0.70 -5.02 12.60
C VAL A 111 -0.60 -3.57 13.04
N ARG A 112 0.02 -3.30 14.20
CA ARG A 112 0.19 -1.95 14.73
C ARG A 112 0.99 -1.06 13.79
N ILE A 113 2.13 -1.53 13.29
CA ILE A 113 2.99 -0.78 12.35
C ILE A 113 2.23 -0.49 11.05
N ARG A 114 1.55 -1.49 10.49
CA ARG A 114 0.76 -1.32 9.25
C ARG A 114 -0.34 -0.27 9.41
N ARG A 115 -1.05 -0.27 10.53
CA ARG A 115 -2.06 0.76 10.84
C ARG A 115 -1.43 2.14 10.99
N ILE A 116 -0.34 2.28 11.74
CA ILE A 116 0.32 3.59 11.94
C ILE A 116 0.82 4.15 10.61
N THR A 117 1.55 3.33 9.83
CA THR A 117 2.11 3.73 8.54
C THR A 117 1.03 4.08 7.52
N THR A 118 -0.05 3.30 7.46
CA THR A 118 -1.20 3.59 6.58
C THR A 118 -1.90 4.87 7.01
N LYS A 119 -2.28 5.03 8.29
CA LYS A 119 -2.89 6.26 8.80
C LYS A 119 -2.03 7.49 8.51
N ALA A 120 -0.72 7.42 8.71
CA ALA A 120 0.17 8.52 8.40
C ALA A 120 0.15 8.86 6.91
N ALA A 121 0.27 7.86 6.03
CA ALA A 121 0.27 8.05 4.58
C ALA A 121 -1.04 8.65 4.02
N VAL A 122 -2.18 8.38 4.67
CA VAL A 122 -3.50 8.88 4.25
C VAL A 122 -3.99 10.09 5.03
N SER A 123 -3.17 10.62 5.95
CA SER A 123 -3.51 11.75 6.81
C SER A 123 -3.56 13.07 6.03
N ASP A 124 -4.41 13.99 6.47
CA ASP A 124 -4.52 15.32 5.86
C ASP A 124 -3.18 16.06 5.90
N GLN A 125 -2.38 15.89 6.96
CA GLN A 125 -1.04 16.46 7.06
C GLN A 125 -0.11 16.00 5.93
N CYS A 126 -0.21 14.73 5.54
CA CYS A 126 0.61 14.15 4.47
C CYS A 126 0.14 14.61 3.09
N LEU A 127 -1.18 14.68 2.91
CA LEU A 127 -1.81 14.93 1.61
C LEU A 127 -1.91 16.42 1.26
N THR A 128 -1.82 17.30 2.26
CA THR A 128 -1.82 18.77 2.05
C THR A 128 -0.41 19.36 1.95
N ILE A 129 0.64 18.56 2.17
CA ILE A 129 2.02 19.07 2.11
C ILE A 129 2.39 19.54 0.69
N SER A 130 1.85 18.88 -0.34
CA SER A 130 2.03 19.26 -1.75
C SER A 130 1.28 20.55 -2.13
N GLN A 131 0.33 21.00 -1.30
CA GLN A 131 -0.42 22.23 -1.51
C GLN A 131 0.32 23.46 -0.93
N GLN A 132 1.46 23.26 -0.26
CA GLN A 132 2.23 24.36 0.32
C GLN A 132 3.16 24.99 -0.73
N PRO A 133 2.96 26.28 -1.10
CA PRO A 133 3.61 26.92 -2.24
C PRO A 133 5.13 27.17 -2.08
N GLN A 134 5.73 26.82 -0.94
CA GLN A 134 7.16 27.05 -0.66
C GLN A 134 7.98 25.78 -0.50
N GLN A 135 7.39 24.61 -0.67
CA GLN A 135 8.10 23.36 -0.47
C GLN A 135 8.25 22.67 -1.82
N GLY A 136 9.49 22.53 -2.32
CA GLY A 136 9.83 21.82 -3.57
C GLY A 136 9.48 20.33 -3.51
N CYS A 137 10.37 19.42 -3.94
CA CYS A 137 10.12 17.98 -3.80
C CYS A 137 9.97 17.60 -2.31
N ASN A 138 8.76 17.25 -1.87
CA ASN A 138 8.48 16.91 -0.46
C ASN A 138 8.02 15.46 -0.33
N VAL A 139 8.51 14.81 0.72
CA VAL A 139 8.11 13.45 1.09
C VAL A 139 7.53 13.52 2.50
N CYS A 140 6.38 12.88 2.70
CA CYS A 140 5.82 12.66 4.02
C CYS A 140 5.92 11.16 4.37
N ALA A 141 6.38 10.87 5.59
CA ALA A 141 6.54 9.52 6.10
C ALA A 141 6.22 9.46 7.60
N SER A 142 5.71 8.33 8.07
CA SER A 142 5.51 8.09 9.51
C SER A 142 6.82 8.04 10.30
N GLN A 143 7.94 7.79 9.61
CA GLN A 143 9.29 7.79 10.15
C GLN A 143 10.25 8.28 9.05
N LEU A 144 10.91 9.41 9.30
CA LEU A 144 12.03 9.89 8.48
C LEU A 144 13.31 9.52 9.21
N GLN A 145 14.11 8.63 8.63
CA GLN A 145 15.51 8.48 9.02
C GLN A 145 16.37 9.28 8.05
N GLN A 146 17.08 10.27 8.59
CA GLN A 146 18.01 11.11 7.84
C GLN A 146 19.32 10.40 7.48
N SER A 147 19.50 9.15 7.91
CA SER A 147 20.69 8.34 7.64
C SER A 147 20.30 7.14 6.78
N PRO A 148 21.09 6.79 5.72
CA PRO A 148 20.81 5.63 4.89
C PRO A 148 20.76 4.36 5.75
N PHE A 149 19.61 3.68 5.70
CA PHE A 149 19.48 2.35 6.26
C PHE A 149 20.19 1.38 5.32
N PHE A 150 21.46 1.07 5.60
CA PHE A 150 22.10 -0.07 4.98
C PHE A 150 21.37 -1.32 5.50
N HIS A 151 20.52 -1.91 4.65
CA HIS A 151 20.17 -3.31 4.84
C HIS A 151 21.47 -4.10 4.72
N TYR A 152 22.02 -4.56 5.87
CA TYR A 152 23.03 -5.60 5.85
C TYR A 152 22.34 -6.90 5.39
N PRO A 153 22.97 -7.67 4.48
CA PRO A 153 22.40 -8.91 3.95
C PRO A 153 22.11 -9.95 5.03
#